data_AF-A0A0P8BVD4-F1
#
_entry.id   AF-A0A0P8BVD4-F1
#
_cell.length_a   1.000
_cell.length_b   1.000
_cell.length_c   1.000
_cell.angle_alpha   90.00
_cell.angle_beta   90.00
_cell.angle_gamma   90.00
#
_symmetry.space_group_name_H-M   'P 1'
#
loop_
_entity.id
_entity.type
_entity.pdbx_description
1 polymer ?
#
loop_
_entity_poly.entity_id
_entity_poly.type
_entity_poly.pdbx_seq_one_letter_code
_entity_poly.pdbx_strand_id
1 'polypeptide(L)'
;MKDVSKNMRMAGMMLFQDSLLEALSRNRLRCIVHMAQGAEILLKARIADEHPLLIFSKVPNRKANQTQLSLIDLLEKGRTLSYSELPDQLWAVTETPIPNIDAYQEFGKLRNQIIHFSTLLGVVKTF
;
A
#
# COMPACT_ATOMS: atom_id res chain seq x y z
N MET A 1 9.31 -7.60 15.55
CA MET A 1 8.16 -7.00 14.83
C MET A 1 7.40 -5.95 15.65
N LYS A 2 7.74 -5.67 16.93
CA LYS A 2 6.96 -4.78 17.81
C LYS A 2 6.78 -3.34 17.30
N ASP A 3 7.63 -2.86 16.39
CA ASP A 3 7.58 -1.48 15.87
C ASP A 3 7.24 -1.39 14.37
N VAL A 4 6.79 -2.49 13.75
CA VAL A 4 6.54 -2.51 12.30
C VAL A 4 5.47 -1.48 11.91
N SER A 5 4.33 -1.45 12.59
CA SER A 5 3.27 -0.48 12.28
C SER A 5 3.72 0.96 12.53
N LYS A 6 4.46 1.23 13.61
CA LYS A 6 5.03 2.57 13.90
C LYS A 6 5.96 3.04 12.79
N ASN A 7 6.88 2.20 12.33
CA ASN A 7 7.81 2.52 11.26
C ASN A 7 7.08 2.77 9.94
N MET A 8 6.06 1.95 9.63
CA MET A 8 5.23 2.13 8.45
C MET A 8 4.45 3.45 8.51
N ARG A 9 3.85 3.82 9.66
CA ARG A 9 3.18 5.12 9.81
C ARG A 9 4.13 6.28 9.53
N MET A 10 5.35 6.24 10.08
CA MET A 10 6.34 7.28 9.83
C MET A 10 6.70 7.38 8.33
N ALA A 11 6.96 6.25 7.67
CA ALA A 11 7.27 6.22 6.24
C ALA A 11 6.10 6.71 5.37
N GLY A 12 4.87 6.28 5.68
CA GLY A 12 3.67 6.73 4.98
C GLY A 12 3.46 8.24 5.11
N MET A 13 3.66 8.80 6.30
CA MET A 13 3.57 10.25 6.54
C MET A 13 4.65 11.04 5.80
N MET A 14 5.89 10.52 5.74
CA MET A 14 6.98 11.13 4.96
C MET A 14 6.62 11.20 3.47
N LEU A 15 6.05 10.14 2.90
CA LEU A 15 5.59 10.15 1.50
C LEU A 15 4.48 11.17 1.25
N PHE A 16 3.58 11.38 2.20
CA PHE A 16 2.59 12.46 2.09
C PHE A 16 3.24 13.84 2.11
N GLN A 17 4.24 14.06 2.97
CA GLN A 17 5.00 15.31 2.99
C GLN A 17 5.75 15.55 1.66
N ASP A 18 6.42 14.53 1.14
CA ASP A 18 7.11 14.60 -0.16
C ASP A 18 6.13 14.90 -1.29
N SER A 19 4.97 14.24 -1.28
CA SER A 19 3.94 14.47 -2.30
C SER A 19 3.38 15.88 -2.30
N LEU A 20 3.30 16.52 -1.13
CA LEU A 20 2.91 17.93 -1.00
C LEU A 20 3.97 18.84 -1.62
N LEU A 21 5.25 18.60 -1.36
CA LEU A 21 6.36 19.34 -1.97
C LEU A 21 6.37 19.16 -3.50
N GLU A 22 6.05 17.96 -3.98
CA GLU A 22 5.95 17.66 -5.41
C GLU A 22 4.78 18.39 -6.08
N ALA A 23 3.64 18.49 -5.39
CA ALA A 23 2.51 19.28 -5.86
C ALA A 23 2.89 20.76 -6.03
N LEU A 24 3.60 21.32 -5.05
CA LEU A 24 4.11 22.70 -5.09
C LEU A 24 5.16 22.89 -6.20
N SER A 25 6.01 21.89 -6.42
CA SER A 25 7.08 21.90 -7.42
C SER A 25 6.61 21.55 -8.85
N ARG A 26 5.29 21.45 -9.08
CA ARG A 26 4.66 21.05 -10.36
C ARG A 26 5.00 19.62 -10.85
N ASN A 27 5.51 18.75 -9.97
CA ASN A 27 5.81 17.34 -10.26
C ASN A 27 4.56 16.45 -10.10
N ARG A 28 3.52 16.70 -10.90
CA ARG A 28 2.19 16.10 -10.73
C ARG A 28 2.17 14.57 -10.77
N LEU A 29 2.90 13.96 -11.68
CA LEU A 29 2.94 12.49 -11.82
C LEU A 29 3.52 11.82 -10.58
N ARG A 30 4.64 12.36 -10.08
CA ARG A 30 5.32 11.85 -8.89
C ARG A 30 4.46 12.04 -7.65
N CYS A 31 3.83 13.20 -7.52
CA CYS A 31 2.90 13.51 -6.44
C CYS A 31 1.79 12.45 -6.34
N ILE A 32 1.15 12.09 -7.46
CA ILE A 32 0.08 11.09 -7.47
C ILE A 32 0.61 9.71 -7.04
N VAL A 33 1.78 9.32 -7.55
CA VAL A 33 2.39 8.03 -7.20
C VAL A 33 2.77 7.97 -5.73
N HIS A 34 3.40 9.01 -5.19
CA HIS A 34 3.79 9.07 -3.77
C HIS A 34 2.60 9.19 -2.83
N MET A 35 1.54 9.93 -3.19
CA MET A 35 0.27 9.94 -2.45
C MET A 35 -0.32 8.53 -2.35
N ALA A 36 -0.38 7.81 -3.46
CA ALA A 36 -0.94 6.44 -3.48
C ALA A 36 -0.08 5.48 -2.66
N GLN A 37 1.25 5.57 -2.79
CA GLN A 37 2.18 4.76 -2.03
C GLN A 37 2.11 5.06 -0.52
N GLY A 38 2.00 6.34 -0.15
CA GLY A 38 1.81 6.77 1.23
C GLY A 38 0.53 6.21 1.82
N ALA A 39 -0.59 6.32 1.09
CA ALA A 39 -1.86 5.72 1.48
C ALA A 39 -1.75 4.19 1.65
N GLU A 40 -1.11 3.48 0.72
CA GLU A 40 -0.89 2.03 0.80
C GLU A 40 -0.16 1.64 2.09
N ILE A 41 0.92 2.35 2.41
CA ILE A 41 1.74 2.08 3.60
C ILE A 41 0.96 2.39 4.89
N LEU A 42 0.21 3.50 4.95
CA LEU A 42 -0.58 3.85 6.13
C LEU A 42 -1.70 2.84 6.40
N LEU A 43 -2.38 2.38 5.36
CA LEU A 43 -3.42 1.36 5.47
C LEU A 43 -2.83 0.03 5.95
N LYS A 44 -1.70 -0.41 5.39
CA LYS A 44 -0.98 -1.59 5.89
C LYS A 44 -0.52 -1.38 7.34
N ALA A 45 -0.12 -0.18 7.73
CA ALA A 45 0.28 0.11 9.10
C ALA A 45 -0.89 -0.08 10.07
N ARG A 46 -2.09 0.41 9.71
CA ARG A 46 -3.31 0.20 10.49
C ARG A 46 -3.70 -1.27 10.58
N ILE A 47 -3.58 -2.04 9.51
CA ILE A 47 -3.80 -3.50 9.52
C ILE A 47 -2.75 -4.19 10.42
N ALA A 48 -1.49 -3.78 10.34
CA ALA A 48 -0.39 -4.34 11.13
C ALA A 48 -0.51 -4.05 12.63
N ASP A 49 -1.28 -3.04 13.04
CA ASP A 49 -1.60 -2.78 14.44
C ASP A 49 -2.42 -3.92 15.05
N GLU A 50 -3.28 -4.58 14.26
CA GLU A 50 -4.00 -5.79 14.69
C GLU A 50 -3.06 -6.99 14.74
N HIS A 51 -2.37 -7.27 13.63
CA HIS A 51 -1.32 -8.27 13.58
C HIS A 51 -0.42 -8.08 12.35
N PRO A 52 0.92 -8.03 12.50
CA PRO A 52 1.82 -7.71 11.38
C PRO A 52 1.77 -8.64 10.16
N LEU A 53 1.38 -9.91 10.34
CA LEU A 53 1.26 -10.86 9.22
C LEU A 53 0.02 -10.61 8.34
N LEU A 54 -0.97 -9.84 8.82
CA LEU A 54 -2.21 -9.57 8.08
C LEU A 54 -2.01 -8.67 6.86
N ILE A 55 -0.82 -8.06 6.72
CA ILE A 55 -0.47 -7.26 5.52
C ILE A 55 -0.01 -8.13 4.34
N PHE A 56 0.13 -9.45 4.54
CA PHE A 56 0.59 -10.40 3.53
C PHE A 56 -0.59 -11.11 2.86
N SER A 57 -0.66 -11.05 1.52
CA SER A 57 -1.59 -11.87 0.72
C SER A 57 -1.11 -13.31 0.57
N LYS A 58 0.21 -13.53 0.66
CA LYS A 58 0.81 -14.86 0.69
C LYS A 58 1.93 -14.91 1.71
N VAL A 59 1.71 -15.69 2.76
CA VAL A 59 2.73 -16.02 3.76
C VAL A 59 3.50 -17.26 3.29
N PRO A 60 4.83 -17.29 3.39
CA PRO A 60 5.61 -18.45 2.99
C PRO A 60 5.25 -19.68 3.84
N ASN A 61 5.20 -20.85 3.18
CA ASN A 61 4.88 -22.11 3.83
C ASN A 61 5.92 -22.46 4.91
N ARG A 62 5.43 -22.90 6.06
CA ARG A 62 6.26 -23.40 7.17
C ARG A 62 7.05 -24.63 6.71
N LYS A 63 8.38 -24.60 6.81
CA LYS A 63 9.20 -25.82 6.65
C LYS A 63 8.98 -26.73 7.86
N ALA A 64 9.00 -28.05 7.67
CA ALA A 64 8.63 -29.04 8.70
C ALA A 64 9.38 -28.87 10.05
N ASN A 65 10.61 -28.34 10.05
CA ASN A 65 11.42 -28.12 11.25
C ASN A 65 11.48 -26.65 11.74
N GLN A 66 10.73 -25.73 11.14
CA GLN A 66 10.70 -24.33 11.59
C GLN A 66 9.62 -24.13 12.66
N THR A 67 10.01 -23.67 13.84
CA THR A 67 9.10 -23.27 14.92
C THR A 67 8.64 -21.82 14.82
N GLN A 68 9.39 -20.97 14.12
CA GLN A 68 9.08 -19.56 13.89
C GLN A 68 9.30 -19.16 12.44
N LEU A 69 8.47 -18.25 11.95
CA LEU A 69 8.63 -17.63 10.64
C LEU A 69 9.76 -16.59 10.74
N SER A 70 10.80 -16.73 9.94
CA SER A 70 11.90 -15.75 9.95
C SER A 70 11.51 -14.48 9.20
N LEU A 71 12.04 -13.34 9.64
CA LEU A 71 11.86 -12.07 8.92
C LEU A 71 12.43 -12.15 7.49
N ILE A 72 13.52 -12.91 7.30
CA ILE A 72 14.16 -13.11 6.00
C ILE A 72 13.20 -13.86 5.07
N ASP A 73 12.54 -14.93 5.53
CA ASP A 73 11.55 -15.66 4.73
C ASP A 73 10.39 -14.74 4.30
N LEU A 74 9.94 -13.85 5.20
CA LEU A 74 8.90 -12.86 4.89
C LEU A 74 9.35 -11.81 3.87
N LEU A 75 10.59 -11.33 3.96
CA LEU A 75 11.14 -10.34 3.02
C LEU A 75 11.39 -10.94 1.63
N GLU A 76 11.87 -12.18 1.56
CA GLU A 76 12.22 -12.83 0.29
C GLU A 76 11.01 -13.43 -0.43
N LYS A 77 10.05 -13.98 0.31
CA LYS A 77 8.95 -14.79 -0.26
C LYS A 77 7.56 -14.30 0.08
N GLY A 78 7.45 -13.37 1.02
CA GLY A 78 6.18 -12.76 1.38
C GLY A 78 5.70 -11.83 0.27
N ARG A 79 4.44 -11.96 -0.11
CA ARG A 79 3.76 -10.97 -0.94
C ARG A 79 2.84 -10.15 -0.06
N THR A 80 3.02 -8.83 -0.05
CA THR A 80 2.10 -7.94 0.67
C THR A 80 0.87 -7.64 -0.18
N LEU A 81 -0.22 -7.25 0.49
CA LEU A 81 -1.45 -6.80 -0.15
C LEU A 81 -1.16 -5.62 -1.09
N SER A 82 -1.71 -5.63 -2.28
CA SER A 82 -1.67 -4.51 -3.22
C SER A 82 -2.69 -3.45 -2.83
N TYR A 83 -2.53 -2.24 -3.37
CA TYR A 83 -3.46 -1.12 -3.16
C TYR A 83 -4.94 -1.53 -3.28
N SER A 84 -5.33 -2.27 -4.31
CA SER A 84 -6.71 -2.70 -4.52
C SER A 84 -7.23 -3.72 -3.50
N GLU A 85 -6.34 -4.49 -2.85
CA GLU A 85 -6.72 -5.53 -1.86
C GLU A 85 -6.88 -4.93 -0.44
N LEU A 86 -6.35 -3.73 -0.19
CA LEU A 86 -6.34 -3.14 1.14
C LEU A 86 -7.72 -2.76 1.70
N PRO A 87 -8.68 -2.22 0.93
CA PRO A 87 -9.97 -1.84 1.50
C PRO A 87 -10.70 -3.01 2.15
N ASP A 88 -10.74 -4.16 1.47
CA ASP A 88 -11.43 -5.36 1.95
C ASP A 88 -10.75 -5.92 3.19
N GLN A 89 -9.41 -6.00 3.18
CA GLN A 89 -8.66 -6.47 4.35
C GLN A 89 -8.82 -5.52 5.53
N LEU A 90 -8.75 -4.19 5.31
CA LEU A 90 -8.92 -3.20 6.36
C LEU A 90 -10.28 -3.36 7.03
N TRP A 91 -11.35 -3.45 6.24
CA TRP A 91 -12.70 -3.66 6.76
C TRP A 91 -12.80 -4.97 7.54
N ALA A 92 -12.25 -6.07 7.00
CA ALA A 92 -12.32 -7.38 7.64
C ALA A 92 -11.61 -7.45 9.00
N VAL A 93 -10.51 -6.71 9.20
CA VAL A 93 -9.69 -6.80 10.42
C VAL A 93 -9.92 -5.67 11.41
N THR A 94 -10.47 -4.53 10.97
CA THR A 94 -10.67 -3.34 11.81
C THR A 94 -12.11 -2.88 11.92
N GLU A 95 -13.02 -3.54 11.19
CA GLU A 95 -14.44 -3.15 11.04
C GLU A 95 -14.62 -1.70 10.52
N THR A 96 -13.56 -1.08 10.01
CA THR A 96 -13.54 0.31 9.56
C THR A 96 -13.45 0.35 8.03
N PRO A 97 -14.56 0.63 7.32
CA PRO A 97 -14.54 0.79 5.87
C PRO A 97 -13.90 2.11 5.46
N ILE A 98 -13.39 2.18 4.22
CA ILE A 98 -12.98 3.45 3.61
C ILE A 98 -14.25 4.23 3.22
N PRO A 99 -14.44 5.48 3.70
CA PRO A 99 -15.70 6.21 3.51
C PRO A 99 -16.11 6.45 2.04
N ASN A 100 -15.14 6.67 1.15
CA ASN A 100 -15.39 6.86 -0.28
C ASN A 100 -14.54 5.86 -1.08
N ILE A 101 -15.06 4.65 -1.20
CA ILE A 101 -14.36 3.54 -1.87
C ILE A 101 -14.17 3.81 -3.37
N ASP A 102 -15.11 4.49 -4.02
CA ASP A 102 -15.02 4.81 -5.45
C ASP A 102 -13.85 5.75 -5.72
N ALA A 103 -13.69 6.81 -4.91
CA ALA A 103 -12.56 7.72 -5.01
C ALA A 103 -11.22 7.01 -4.77
N TYR A 104 -11.17 6.08 -3.82
CA TYR A 104 -9.98 5.26 -3.58
C TYR A 104 -9.63 4.41 -4.81
N GLN A 105 -10.61 3.73 -5.40
CA GLN A 105 -10.40 2.89 -6.58
C GLN A 105 -9.98 3.71 -7.80
N GLU A 106 -10.63 4.85 -8.06
CA GLU A 106 -10.26 5.76 -9.15
C GLU A 106 -8.84 6.30 -8.98
N PHE A 107 -8.43 6.62 -7.75
CA PHE A 107 -7.06 7.05 -7.46
C PHE A 107 -6.05 5.93 -7.72
N GLY A 108 -6.39 4.69 -7.35
CA GLY A 108 -5.59 3.50 -7.69
C GLY A 108 -5.43 3.29 -9.19
N LYS A 109 -6.50 3.46 -9.97
CA LYS A 109 -6.47 3.39 -11.45
C LYS A 109 -5.55 4.47 -12.02
N LEU A 110 -5.66 5.70 -11.54
CA LEU A 110 -4.81 6.83 -11.95
C LEU A 110 -3.32 6.53 -11.70
N ARG A 111 -2.99 6.03 -10.50
CA ARG A 111 -1.62 5.61 -10.17
C ARG A 111 -1.10 4.51 -11.08
N ASN A 112 -1.92 3.50 -11.39
CA ASN A 112 -1.53 2.40 -12.28
C ASN A 112 -1.30 2.90 -13.71
N GLN A 113 -2.10 3.84 -14.20
CA GLN A 113 -1.88 4.45 -15.50
C GLN A 113 -0.54 5.18 -15.58
N ILE A 114 -0.20 5.93 -14.53
CA ILE A 114 1.08 6.63 -14.46
C ILE A 114 2.25 5.65 -14.40
N ILE A 115 2.18 4.61 -13.56
CA ILE A 115 3.30 3.67 -13.36
C ILE A 115 3.51 2.75 -14.56
N HIS A 116 2.44 2.25 -15.17
CA HIS A 116 2.54 1.27 -16.26
C HIS A 116 2.61 1.92 -17.64
N PHE A 117 1.98 3.08 -17.81
CA PHE A 117 1.87 3.72 -19.13
C PHE A 117 2.46 5.12 -19.19
N SER A 118 2.95 5.69 -18.07
CA SER A 118 3.46 7.08 -18.01
C SER A 118 2.46 8.13 -18.53
N THR A 119 1.16 7.88 -18.34
CA THR A 119 0.08 8.74 -18.85
C THR A 119 -0.85 9.23 -17.74
N LEU A 120 -1.47 10.39 -17.98
CA LEU A 120 -2.63 10.91 -17.26
C LEU A 120 -3.87 10.69 -18.15
N LEU A 121 -5.03 10.39 -17.55
CA LEU A 121 -6.31 10.14 -18.26
C LEU A 121 -6.52 11.13 -19.43
N GLY A 122 -6.71 10.57 -20.63
CA GLY A 122 -6.96 11.28 -21.90
C GLY A 122 -6.44 10.56 -23.16
N VAL A 123 -5.53 9.58 -23.04
CA VAL A 123 -4.86 8.96 -24.21
C VAL A 123 -5.11 7.45 -24.36
N VAL A 124 -5.85 6.80 -23.45
CA VAL A 124 -6.21 5.39 -23.66
C VAL A 124 -7.47 5.32 -24.53
N LYS A 125 -7.31 5.58 -25.82
CA LYS A 125 -8.18 4.97 -26.83
C LYS A 125 -7.87 3.48 -26.81
N THR A 126 -8.91 2.68 -26.56
CA THR A 126 -9.05 1.24 -26.85
C THR A 126 -7.82 0.58 -27.47
N PHE A 127 -7.23 -0.39 -26.76
CA PHE A 127 -6.47 -1.47 -27.37
C PHE A 127 -7.44 -2.53 -27.90
#